data_AF-S9QZF9-F1
#
_entry.id   AF-S9QZF9-F1
#
_cell.length_a   1.000
_cell.length_b   1.000
_cell.length_c   1.000
_cell.angle_alpha   90.00
_cell.angle_beta   90.00
_cell.angle_gamma   90.00
#
_symmetry.space_group_name_H-M   'P 1'
#
loop_
_entity.id
_entity.type
_entity.pdbx_description
1 polymer ?
#
loop_
_entity_poly.entity_id
_entity_poly.type
_entity_poly.pdbx_seq_one_letter_code
_entity_poly.pdbx_strand_id
1 'polypeptide(L)'
;MQVLRGLLAEAERRKQVTRFVRDIFVRLWSQSVPEGWPAVMDDDNLFKVAEALGSWSAYTPETHEERVKQARAALRASPPPPGWRPLGPDDEFLLTLLPDERV
;
A
#
# COMPACT_ATOMS: atom_id res chain seq x y z
N MET A 1 -15.12 10.31 -4.66
CA MET A 1 -14.41 9.92 -5.90
C MET A 1 -13.66 11.05 -6.60
N GLN A 2 -14.03 12.34 -6.45
CA GLN A 2 -13.39 13.43 -7.20
C GLN A 2 -11.96 13.77 -6.74
N VAL A 3 -11.70 13.68 -5.42
CA VAL A 3 -10.37 13.99 -4.83
C VAL A 3 -9.29 13.02 -5.28
N LEU A 4 -9.53 11.70 -5.24
CA LEU A 4 -8.55 10.69 -5.65
C LEU A 4 -8.15 10.82 -7.13
N ARG A 5 -9.12 11.12 -8.00
CA ARG A 5 -8.84 11.37 -9.43
C ARG A 5 -7.94 12.60 -9.62
N GLY A 6 -8.18 13.67 -8.87
CA GLY A 6 -7.33 14.87 -8.90
C GLY A 6 -5.90 14.61 -8.41
N LEU A 7 -5.75 13.82 -7.34
CA LEU A 7 -4.44 13.41 -6.82
C LEU A 7 -3.68 12.50 -7.80
N LEU A 8 -4.37 11.54 -8.42
CA LEU A 8 -3.78 10.70 -9.46
C LEU A 8 -3.29 11.53 -10.64
N ALA A 9 -4.12 12.45 -11.15
CA ALA A 9 -3.73 13.31 -12.27
C ALA A 9 -2.50 14.19 -11.94
N GLU A 10 -2.38 14.67 -10.70
CA GLU A 10 -1.19 15.39 -10.26
C GLU A 10 0.03 14.48 -10.14
N ALA A 11 -0.14 13.27 -9.62
CA ALA A 11 0.92 12.29 -9.54
C ALA A 11 1.43 11.89 -10.94
N GLU A 12 0.53 11.73 -11.92
CA GLU A 12 0.89 11.50 -13.32
C GLU A 12 1.70 12.68 -13.89
N ARG A 13 1.23 13.92 -13.70
CA ARG A 13 1.95 15.13 -14.15
C ARG A 13 3.36 15.24 -13.56
N ARG A 14 3.54 14.84 -12.29
CA ARG A 14 4.82 14.88 -11.59
C ARG A 14 5.68 13.62 -11.77
N LYS A 15 5.18 12.60 -12.48
CA LYS A 15 5.82 11.27 -12.59
C LYS A 15 6.05 10.62 -11.21
N GLN A 16 5.06 10.74 -10.32
CA GLN A 16 5.09 10.25 -8.94
C GLN A 16 3.94 9.26 -8.65
N VAL A 17 3.45 8.55 -9.67
CA VAL A 17 2.32 7.61 -9.53
C VAL A 17 2.65 6.50 -8.54
N THR A 18 3.88 5.97 -8.54
CA THR A 18 4.29 4.94 -7.57
C THR A 18 4.23 5.45 -6.13
N ARG A 19 4.69 6.67 -5.87
CA ARG A 19 4.57 7.32 -4.56
C ARG A 19 3.10 7.51 -4.15
N PHE A 20 2.25 7.92 -5.10
CA PHE A 20 0.81 8.01 -4.87
C PHE A 20 0.17 6.65 -4.52
N VAL A 21 0.59 5.56 -5.16
CA VAL A 21 0.14 4.21 -4.83
C VAL A 21 0.58 3.79 -3.42
N ARG A 22 1.79 4.18 -2.98
CA ARG A 22 2.22 4.00 -1.58
C ARG A 22 1.38 4.84 -0.61
N ASP A 23 1.03 6.08 -0.97
CA ASP A 23 0.15 6.93 -0.15
C ASP A 23 -1.24 6.29 0.06
N ILE A 24 -1.80 5.67 -0.99
CA ILE A 24 -3.05 4.91 -0.87
C ILE A 24 -2.88 3.75 0.13
N PHE A 25 -1.78 3.00 0.04
CA PHE A 25 -1.50 1.91 0.98
C PHE A 25 -1.50 2.42 2.42
N VAL A 26 -0.72 3.47 2.73
CA VAL A 26 -0.60 4.00 4.09
C VAL A 26 -1.96 4.37 4.68
N ARG A 27 -2.79 5.06 3.88
CA ARG A 27 -4.14 5.46 4.32
C ARG A 27 -5.01 4.23 4.62
N LEU A 28 -5.12 3.29 3.70
CA LEU A 28 -5.99 2.12 3.86
C LEU A 28 -5.50 1.17 4.97
N TRP A 29 -4.18 1.03 5.09
CA TRP A 29 -3.53 0.27 6.13
C TRP A 29 -3.84 0.84 7.51
N SER A 30 -3.69 2.16 7.69
CA SER A 30 -4.00 2.81 8.97
C SER A 30 -5.46 2.71 9.40
N GLN A 31 -6.39 2.57 8.45
CA GLN A 31 -7.83 2.44 8.71
C GLN A 31 -8.20 1.01 9.12
N SER A 32 -7.61 0.01 8.48
CA SER A 32 -7.97 -1.40 8.70
C SER A 32 -7.12 -2.05 9.80
N VAL A 33 -5.86 -1.63 9.92
CA VAL A 33 -4.86 -2.19 10.84
C VAL A 33 -4.16 -1.06 11.63
N PRO A 34 -4.89 -0.32 12.50
CA PRO A 34 -4.38 0.88 13.15
C PRO A 34 -3.18 0.62 14.09
N GLU A 35 -3.10 -0.57 14.68
CA GLU A 35 -1.99 -0.98 15.56
C GLU A 35 -0.77 -1.51 14.79
N GLY A 36 -0.80 -1.49 13.45
CA GLY A 36 0.26 -2.02 12.61
C GLY A 36 0.20 -3.54 12.43
N TRP A 37 1.25 -4.10 11.85
CA TRP A 37 1.29 -5.51 11.47
C TRP A 37 0.97 -6.43 12.67
N PRO A 38 0.03 -7.40 12.54
CA PRO A 38 -0.35 -8.23 13.67
C PRO A 38 0.79 -9.12 14.18
N ALA A 39 0.87 -9.28 15.50
CA ALA A 39 1.78 -10.25 16.11
C ALA A 39 1.32 -11.71 15.88
N VAL A 40 0.00 -11.91 15.76
CA VAL A 40 -0.63 -13.20 15.50
C VAL A 40 -1.62 -13.01 14.35
N MET A 41 -1.59 -13.94 13.38
CA MET A 41 -2.50 -13.96 12.24
C MET A 41 -3.69 -14.89 12.53
N ASP A 42 -4.56 -14.49 13.44
CA ASP A 42 -5.86 -15.12 13.68
C ASP A 42 -6.91 -14.65 12.66
N ASP A 43 -8.13 -15.18 12.73
CA ASP A 43 -9.18 -14.89 11.74
C ASP A 43 -9.53 -13.40 11.65
N ASP A 44 -9.58 -12.70 12.79
CA ASP A 44 -9.88 -11.26 12.85
C ASP A 44 -8.76 -10.44 12.21
N ASN A 45 -7.51 -10.74 12.53
CA ASN A 45 -6.35 -10.06 11.96
C ASN A 45 -6.17 -10.40 10.47
N LEU A 46 -6.45 -11.64 10.08
CA LEU A 46 -6.45 -12.09 8.69
C LEU A 46 -7.46 -11.28 7.87
N PHE A 47 -8.67 -11.08 8.38
CA PHE A 47 -9.69 -10.26 7.71
C PHE A 47 -9.21 -8.82 7.53
N LYS A 48 -8.72 -8.16 8.59
CA LYS A 48 -8.25 -6.76 8.52
C LYS A 48 -7.10 -6.56 7.53
N VAL A 49 -6.13 -7.47 7.53
CA VAL A 49 -5.01 -7.43 6.58
C VAL A 49 -5.52 -7.69 5.16
N ALA A 50 -6.41 -8.67 4.96
CA ALA A 50 -6.99 -8.96 3.65
C ALA A 50 -7.80 -7.78 3.11
N GLU A 51 -8.59 -7.11 3.95
CA GLU A 51 -9.35 -5.91 3.63
C GLU A 51 -8.42 -4.78 3.16
N ALA A 52 -7.40 -4.43 3.97
CA ALA A 52 -6.44 -3.39 3.63
C ALA A 52 -5.78 -3.64 2.25
N LEU A 53 -5.31 -4.87 2.03
CA LEU A 53 -4.63 -5.25 0.78
C LEU A 53 -5.59 -5.35 -0.41
N GLY A 54 -6.84 -5.75 -0.18
CA GLY A 54 -7.89 -5.81 -1.20
C GLY A 54 -8.27 -4.40 -1.64
N SER A 55 -8.53 -3.50 -0.70
CA SER A 55 -8.81 -2.09 -0.98
C SER A 55 -7.62 -1.42 -1.68
N TRP A 56 -6.38 -1.71 -1.27
CA TRP A 56 -5.20 -1.16 -1.94
C TRP A 56 -5.18 -1.54 -3.42
N SER A 57 -5.42 -2.81 -3.75
CA SER A 57 -5.55 -3.24 -5.14
C SER A 57 -6.71 -2.55 -5.87
N ALA A 58 -7.88 -2.41 -5.24
CA ALA A 58 -9.05 -1.79 -5.87
C ALA A 58 -8.89 -0.29 -6.17
N TYR A 59 -8.08 0.42 -5.39
CA TYR A 59 -7.80 1.86 -5.59
C TYR A 59 -6.49 2.11 -6.37
N THR A 60 -5.75 1.07 -6.71
CA THR A 60 -4.54 1.19 -7.54
C THR A 60 -4.92 1.50 -8.99
N PRO A 61 -4.26 2.47 -9.66
CA PRO A 61 -4.47 2.71 -11.09
C PRO A 61 -4.08 1.50 -11.93
N GLU A 62 -4.77 1.28 -13.06
CA GLU A 62 -4.51 0.15 -13.98
C GLU A 62 -3.03 0.02 -14.36
N THR A 63 -2.33 1.14 -14.55
CA THR A 63 -0.90 1.19 -14.89
C THR A 63 0.03 0.58 -13.83
N HIS A 64 -0.46 0.37 -12.60
CA HIS A 64 0.31 -0.11 -11.45
C HIS A 64 -0.21 -1.42 -10.86
N GLU A 65 -1.25 -2.04 -11.43
CA GLU A 65 -1.87 -3.26 -10.88
C GLU A 65 -0.88 -4.41 -10.72
N GLU A 66 -0.10 -4.74 -11.76
CA GLU A 66 0.85 -5.84 -11.70
C GLU A 66 1.97 -5.58 -10.67
N ARG A 67 2.39 -4.32 -10.52
CA ARG A 67 3.38 -3.95 -9.48
C ARG A 67 2.80 -4.15 -8.08
N VAL A 68 1.56 -3.74 -7.85
CA VAL A 68 0.88 -3.92 -6.55
C VAL A 68 0.62 -5.40 -6.27
N LYS A 69 0.28 -6.19 -7.28
CA LYS A 69 0.14 -7.64 -7.14
C LYS A 69 1.46 -8.31 -6.72
N GLN A 70 2.59 -7.92 -7.32
CA GLN A 70 3.92 -8.39 -6.93
C GLN A 70 4.28 -7.94 -5.51
N ALA A 71 4.04 -6.67 -5.16
CA ALA A 71 4.23 -6.14 -3.82
C ALA A 71 3.40 -6.91 -2.77
N ARG A 72 2.13 -7.22 -3.05
CA ARG A 72 1.30 -8.05 -2.18
C ARG A 72 1.82 -9.48 -2.04
N ALA A 73 2.38 -10.06 -3.10
CA ALA A 73 3.02 -11.37 -3.02
C ALA A 73 4.28 -11.33 -2.14
N ALA A 74 5.12 -10.31 -2.31
CA ALA A 74 6.32 -10.10 -1.49
C ALA A 74 5.96 -9.88 -0.01
N LEU A 75 4.93 -9.08 0.29
CA LEU A 75 4.45 -8.85 1.65
C LEU A 75 3.97 -10.15 2.33
N ARG A 76 3.33 -11.07 1.59
CA ARG A 76 2.95 -12.38 2.12
C ARG A 76 4.14 -13.30 2.33
N ALA A 77 5.14 -13.24 1.46
CA ALA A 77 6.33 -14.07 1.55
C ALA A 77 7.30 -13.61 2.65
N SER A 78 7.39 -12.30 2.87
CA SER A 78 8.28 -11.65 3.83
C SER A 78 7.53 -10.54 4.57
N PRO A 79 6.69 -10.91 5.56
CA PRO A 79 5.91 -9.94 6.31
C PRO A 79 6.81 -9.02 7.15
N PRO A 80 6.40 -7.76 7.37
CA PRO A 80 7.11 -6.85 8.27
C PRO A 80 6.97 -7.31 9.74
N PRO A 81 7.81 -6.78 10.65
CA PRO A 81 7.73 -7.14 12.06
C PRO A 81 6.41 -6.69 12.70
N PRO A 82 5.94 -7.34 13.78
CA PRO A 82 4.75 -6.92 14.52
C PRO A 82 4.82 -5.45 14.94
N GLY A 83 3.68 -4.75 14.84
CA GLY A 83 3.57 -3.33 15.12
C GLY A 83 4.07 -2.41 14.01
N TRP A 84 4.62 -2.95 12.91
CA TRP A 84 5.01 -2.13 11.78
C TRP A 84 3.80 -1.41 11.18
N ARG A 85 3.91 -0.09 11.08
CA ARG A 85 2.91 0.77 10.45
C ARG A 85 3.63 1.91 9.74
N PRO A 86 3.51 2.04 8.41
CA PRO A 86 4.12 3.15 7.71
C PRO A 86 3.41 4.45 8.12
N LEU A 87 4.18 5.50 8.39
CA LEU A 87 3.66 6.84 8.71
C LEU A 87 3.50 7.72 7.46
N GLY A 88 4.10 7.30 6.35
CA GLY A 88 4.07 8.02 5.08
C GLY A 88 4.50 7.12 3.92
N PRO A 89 4.35 7.60 2.68
CA PRO A 89 4.61 6.82 1.48
C PRO A 89 6.09 6.52 1.30
N ASP A 90 6.97 7.27 1.97
CA ASP A 90 8.42 7.16 1.87
C ASP A 90 8.99 6.32 3.02
N ASP A 91 8.16 5.49 3.66
CA ASP A 91 8.58 4.45 4.61
C ASP A 91 9.58 3.50 3.94
N GLU A 92 10.66 3.14 4.65
CA GLU A 92 11.78 2.37 4.11
C GLU A 92 11.36 0.97 3.62
N PHE A 93 10.45 0.32 4.34
CA PHE A 93 9.92 -0.97 3.92
C PHE A 93 9.04 -0.82 2.67
N LEU A 94 8.19 0.22 2.62
CA LEU A 94 7.38 0.50 1.43
C LEU A 94 8.21 0.88 0.20
N LEU A 95 9.31 1.62 0.37
CA LEU A 95 10.26 1.94 -0.69
C LEU A 95 10.92 0.68 -1.26
N THR A 96 11.20 -0.30 -0.39
CA THR A 96 11.73 -1.60 -0.81
C THR A 96 10.67 -2.44 -1.53
N LEU A 97 9.44 -2.44 -1.01
CA LEU A 97 8.33 -3.24 -1.52
C LEU A 97 7.81 -2.75 -2.87
N LEU A 98 7.73 -1.43 -3.05
CA LEU A 98 7.25 -0.77 -4.24
C LEU A 98 8.16 0.43 -4.57
N PRO A 99 9.34 0.18 -5.16
CA PRO A 99 10.34 1.21 -5.44
C PRO A 99 9.87 2.16 -6.54
N ASP A 100 10.35 3.40 -6.50
CA ASP A 100 10.05 4.40 -7.52
C ASP A 100 10.44 3.93 -8.92
N GLU A 101 9.70 4.40 -9.92
CA GLU A 101 10.06 4.21 -11.31
C GLU A 101 11.36 4.95 -11.61
N ARG A 102 12.34 4.22 -12.15
CA ARG A 102 13.56 4.84 -12.67
C ARG A 102 13.18 5.61 -13.92
N VAL A 103 13.38 6.93 -13.89
CA VAL A 103 13.21 7.85 -15.03
C VAL A 103 14.19 7.51 -16.14
#